data_AF-A0A832JS52-F1
#
_entry.id   AF-A0A832JS52-F1
#
_cell.length_a   1.000
_cell.length_b   1.000
_cell.length_c   1.000
_cell.angle_alpha   90.00
_cell.angle_beta   90.00
_cell.angle_gamma   90.00
#
_symmetry.space_group_name_H-M   'P 1'
#
loop_
_entity.id
_entity.type
_entity.pdbx_description
1 polymer ?
#
loop_
_entity_poly.entity_id
_entity_poly.type
_entity_poly.pdbx_seq_one_letter_code
_entity_poly.pdbx_strand_id
1 'polypeptide(L)'
;MGVSSERERARSRFWSLFVWAIRLIFALVFGMTGYQLVVYGASFGFYELTPRTMVVWVPIAVSMPAIVGFVLASAVLDWVYRVSLVVETALQGVPLSDILAGVLGLTVGLFLAFLLSFPLSDIPVVGRYLPILASLLLGYVGFTVAVKRREDLGKLLGSIGRLRDRFRRDEDKASGGFEDKQLKVIDTSAIIDGRILEVVRTGFLSGMIVVPKFVLSELQQIADSSDPIKRARGRRGLEVLQALREMPGSCVVMDESTLKGLDAESVDEGVLKLADKLGADLIVTDYNLNKVAGIRGIRVLNVNELANALRPLVMPGEELSVDVIRYGKEADQGVGYMEDGTMVVVEGGARFLGQRVEIVVTSVLQTSAGRMVFGRPRREGP
;
A
#
# COMPACT_ATOMS: atom_id res chain seq x y z
N MET A 1 23.73 -1.22 -23.45
CA MET A 1 24.89 -0.68 -22.68
C MET A 1 25.02 0.85 -22.68
N GLY A 2 24.24 1.64 -23.44
CA GLY A 2 24.42 3.11 -23.50
C GLY A 2 23.77 3.95 -22.37
N VAL A 3 22.64 3.51 -21.83
CA VAL A 3 21.79 4.32 -20.93
C VAL A 3 22.37 4.49 -19.52
N SER A 4 23.20 3.56 -19.03
CA SER A 4 23.88 3.70 -17.74
C SER A 4 24.99 4.77 -17.78
N SER A 5 25.70 4.90 -18.92
CA SER A 5 26.84 5.82 -19.06
C SER A 5 26.45 7.31 -19.13
N GLU A 6 25.22 7.62 -19.56
CA GLU A 6 24.71 9.00 -19.58
C GLU A 6 24.21 9.45 -18.21
N ARG A 7 23.56 8.54 -17.45
CA ARG A 7 23.10 8.85 -16.09
C ARG A 7 24.26 9.10 -15.12
N GLU A 8 25.36 8.36 -15.24
CA GLU A 8 26.57 8.59 -14.42
C GLU A 8 27.27 9.92 -14.76
N ARG A 9 27.34 10.27 -16.06
CA ARG A 9 27.86 11.58 -16.50
C ARG A 9 26.98 12.74 -16.06
N ALA A 10 25.66 12.59 -16.08
CA ALA A 10 24.74 13.61 -15.56
C ALA A 10 24.89 13.81 -14.04
N ARG A 11 25.01 12.71 -13.27
CA ARG A 11 25.17 12.76 -11.81
C ARG A 11 26.48 13.41 -11.37
N SER A 12 27.59 13.09 -12.04
CA SER A 12 28.91 13.70 -11.76
C SER A 12 28.94 15.19 -12.09
N ARG A 13 28.35 15.61 -13.23
CA ARG A 13 28.21 17.03 -13.58
C ARG A 13 27.34 17.78 -12.57
N PHE A 14 26.22 17.21 -12.16
CA PHE A 14 25.35 17.80 -11.14
C PHE A 14 26.08 18.03 -9.81
N TRP A 15 26.83 17.03 -9.33
CA TRP A 15 27.60 17.17 -8.09
C TRP A 15 28.70 18.23 -8.24
N SER A 16 29.44 18.24 -9.36
CA SER A 16 30.43 19.30 -9.57
C SER A 16 29.81 20.71 -9.52
N LEU A 17 28.65 20.91 -10.17
CA LEU A 17 27.93 22.18 -10.15
C LEU A 17 27.44 22.55 -8.74
N PHE A 18 26.96 21.59 -7.96
CA PHE A 18 26.49 21.82 -6.60
C PHE A 18 27.63 22.21 -5.65
N VAL A 19 28.82 21.58 -5.75
CA VAL A 19 30.01 22.01 -4.99
C VAL A 19 30.40 23.44 -5.35
N TRP A 20 30.43 23.77 -6.64
CA TRP A 20 30.76 25.12 -7.11
C TRP A 20 29.76 26.16 -6.60
N ALA A 21 28.47 25.83 -6.59
CA ALA A 21 27.43 26.70 -6.05
C ALA A 21 27.63 26.98 -4.55
N ILE A 22 27.93 25.96 -3.74
CA ILE A 22 28.17 26.13 -2.31
C ILE A 22 29.42 26.98 -2.06
N ARG A 23 30.52 26.72 -2.79
CA ARG A 23 31.73 27.52 -2.68
C ARG A 23 31.48 28.99 -3.02
N LEU A 24 30.66 29.28 -4.02
CA LEU A 24 30.26 30.63 -4.38
C LEU A 24 29.42 31.29 -3.28
N ILE A 25 28.46 30.56 -2.69
CA ILE A 25 27.65 31.06 -1.56
C ILE A 25 28.54 31.42 -0.38
N PHE A 26 29.48 30.54 0.00
CA PHE A 26 30.42 30.83 1.07
C PHE A 26 31.32 32.03 0.77
N ALA A 27 31.83 32.15 -0.46
CA ALA A 27 32.61 33.30 -0.88
C ALA A 27 31.81 34.61 -0.78
N LEU A 28 30.52 34.60 -1.16
CA LEU A 28 29.62 35.74 -1.05
C LEU A 28 29.33 36.11 0.41
N VAL A 29 28.99 35.12 1.25
CA VAL A 29 28.71 35.34 2.69
C VAL A 29 29.95 35.92 3.37
N PHE A 30 31.13 35.32 3.17
CA PHE A 30 32.36 35.83 3.76
C PHE A 30 32.75 37.20 3.20
N GLY A 31 32.62 37.42 1.89
CA GLY A 31 32.83 38.74 1.29
C GLY A 31 31.91 39.81 1.87
N MET A 32 30.64 39.48 2.11
CA MET A 32 29.65 40.37 2.74
C MET A 32 30.01 40.65 4.20
N THR A 33 30.46 39.66 4.97
CA THR A 33 30.96 39.89 6.33
C THR A 33 32.21 40.77 6.34
N GLY A 34 33.11 40.60 5.36
CA GLY A 34 34.28 41.45 5.17
C GLY A 34 33.93 42.90 4.88
N TYR A 35 32.93 43.14 4.02
CA TYR A 35 32.38 44.48 3.80
C TYR A 35 31.76 45.07 5.08
N GLN A 36 30.97 44.28 5.82
CA GLN A 36 30.36 44.74 7.07
C GLN A 36 31.42 45.11 8.12
N LEU A 37 32.52 44.35 8.22
CA LEU A 37 33.64 44.70 9.10
C LEU A 37 34.26 46.05 8.72
N VAL A 38 34.31 46.40 7.44
CA VAL A 38 34.80 47.73 6.99
C VAL A 38 33.81 48.85 7.36
N VAL A 39 32.51 48.59 7.30
CA VAL A 39 31.53 49.61 7.70
C VAL A 39 31.53 49.79 9.23
N TYR A 40 31.57 48.69 9.98
CA TYR A 40 31.62 48.72 11.44
C TYR A 40 32.93 49.32 11.96
N GLY A 41 34.08 48.98 11.39
CA GLY A 41 35.38 49.56 11.78
C GLY A 41 35.42 51.08 11.65
N ALA A 42 34.77 51.63 10.62
CA ALA A 42 34.61 53.07 10.47
C ALA A 42 33.70 53.67 11.55
N SER A 43 32.60 52.98 11.91
CA SER A 43 31.68 53.44 12.95
C SER A 43 32.29 53.48 14.36
N PHE A 44 33.30 52.64 14.63
CA PHE A 44 34.09 52.67 15.86
C PHE A 44 35.26 53.67 15.83
N GLY A 45 35.45 54.41 14.72
CA GLY A 45 36.46 55.46 14.59
C GLY A 45 37.87 54.98 14.26
N PHE A 46 38.05 53.74 13.77
CA PHE A 46 39.38 53.24 13.39
C PHE A 46 39.95 53.91 12.12
N TYR A 47 39.09 54.43 11.23
CA TYR A 47 39.44 55.19 10.03
C TYR A 47 38.22 55.96 9.50
N GLU A 48 38.45 56.97 8.66
CA GLU A 48 37.39 57.75 8.01
C GLU A 48 37.01 57.16 6.64
N LEU A 49 35.70 57.09 6.36
CA LEU A 49 35.17 56.67 5.06
C LEU A 49 35.25 57.81 4.04
N THR A 50 36.43 57.98 3.43
CA THR A 50 36.62 58.85 2.26
C THR A 50 36.58 58.05 0.95
N PRO A 51 36.25 58.67 -0.20
CA PRO A 51 36.24 57.98 -1.50
C PRO A 51 37.56 57.24 -1.81
N ARG A 52 38.70 57.82 -1.40
CA ARG A 52 40.03 57.22 -1.56
C ARG A 52 40.21 55.97 -0.70
N THR A 53 39.78 56.01 0.56
CA THR A 53 39.87 54.84 1.47
C THR A 53 38.95 53.71 1.07
N MET A 54 37.75 54.00 0.52
CA MET A 54 36.83 52.97 0.06
C MET A 54 37.39 52.20 -1.14
N VAL A 55 38.03 52.89 -2.10
CA VAL A 55 38.63 52.25 -3.28
C VAL A 55 39.79 51.30 -2.90
N VAL A 56 40.49 51.55 -1.80
CA VAL A 56 41.62 50.71 -1.37
C VAL A 56 41.19 49.60 -0.42
N TRP A 57 40.41 49.93 0.63
CA TRP A 57 40.11 48.99 1.71
C TRP A 57 38.95 48.03 1.38
N VAL A 58 37.95 48.47 0.62
CA VAL A 58 36.78 47.63 0.31
C VAL A 58 37.17 46.42 -0.56
N PRO A 59 37.96 46.55 -1.65
CA PRO A 59 38.36 45.39 -2.44
C PRO A 59 39.16 44.38 -1.63
N ILE A 60 40.08 44.83 -0.77
CA ILE A 60 40.91 43.96 0.07
C ILE A 60 40.04 43.23 1.10
N ALA A 61 39.19 43.97 1.80
CA ALA A 61 38.34 43.44 2.85
C ALA A 61 37.21 42.55 2.35
N VAL A 62 36.81 42.66 1.08
CA VAL A 62 35.86 41.74 0.45
C VAL A 62 36.59 40.52 -0.12
N SER A 63 37.68 40.74 -0.86
CA SER A 63 38.36 39.66 -1.59
C SER A 63 39.07 38.67 -0.66
N MET A 64 39.72 39.15 0.40
CA MET A 64 40.45 38.26 1.32
C MET A 64 39.51 37.29 2.06
N PRO A 65 38.43 37.74 2.74
CA PRO A 65 37.45 36.84 3.34
C PRO A 65 36.73 35.97 2.31
N ALA A 66 36.41 36.49 1.11
CA ALA A 66 35.77 35.70 0.07
C ALA A 66 36.64 34.50 -0.38
N ILE A 67 37.95 34.70 -0.54
CA ILE A 67 38.90 33.61 -0.85
C ILE A 67 38.95 32.60 0.31
N VAL A 68 39.00 33.08 1.55
CA VAL A 68 38.98 32.20 2.74
C VAL A 68 37.69 31.38 2.79
N GLY A 69 36.53 32.01 2.58
CA GLY A 69 35.23 31.34 2.54
C GLY A 69 35.17 30.29 1.44
N PHE A 70 35.70 30.60 0.24
CA PHE A 70 35.76 29.67 -0.87
C PHE A 70 36.58 28.40 -0.55
N VAL A 71 37.74 28.56 0.10
CA VAL A 71 38.58 27.43 0.52
C VAL A 71 37.90 26.65 1.64
N LEU A 72 37.38 27.35 2.65
CA LEU A 72 36.75 26.76 3.83
C LEU A 72 35.49 25.96 3.47
N ALA A 73 34.75 26.37 2.44
CA ALA A 73 33.61 25.63 1.91
C ALA A 73 33.96 24.19 1.52
N SER A 74 35.16 23.95 1.00
CA SER A 74 35.60 22.59 0.63
C SER A 74 35.79 21.72 1.87
N ALA A 75 36.44 22.25 2.90
CA ALA A 75 36.64 21.53 4.15
C ALA A 75 35.32 21.24 4.87
N VAL A 76 34.37 22.19 4.84
CA VAL A 76 33.01 21.99 5.38
C VAL A 76 32.27 20.91 4.60
N LEU A 77 32.33 20.91 3.27
CA LEU A 77 31.67 19.89 2.46
C LEU A 77 32.23 18.48 2.73
N ASP A 78 33.55 18.35 2.82
CA ASP A 78 34.19 17.07 3.15
C ASP A 78 33.84 16.60 4.57
N TRP A 79 33.70 17.53 5.51
CA TRP A 79 33.23 17.21 6.85
C TRP A 79 31.78 16.74 6.85
N VAL A 80 30.87 17.46 6.18
CA VAL A 80 29.45 17.07 6.05
C VAL A 80 29.32 15.71 5.37
N TYR A 81 30.10 15.45 4.31
CA TYR A 81 30.09 14.16 3.63
C TYR A 81 30.52 13.01 4.55
N ARG A 82 31.61 13.16 5.30
CA ARG A 82 32.06 12.16 6.28
C ARG A 82 31.02 11.91 7.36
N VAL A 83 30.41 12.97 7.89
CA VAL A 83 29.32 12.84 8.88
C VAL A 83 28.13 12.11 8.27
N SER A 84 27.75 12.40 7.03
CA SER A 84 26.64 11.71 6.36
C SER A 84 26.90 10.22 6.19
N LEU A 85 28.13 9.80 5.88
CA LEU A 85 28.50 8.39 5.76
C LEU A 85 28.43 7.66 7.10
N VAL A 86 28.87 8.31 8.19
CA VAL A 86 28.77 7.75 9.54
C VAL A 86 27.30 7.60 9.95
N VAL A 87 26.49 8.63 9.69
CA VAL A 87 25.05 8.60 9.97
C VAL A 87 24.34 7.53 9.15
N GLU A 88 24.64 7.42 7.86
CA GLU A 88 24.08 6.39 6.99
C GLU A 88 24.43 4.99 7.50
N THR A 89 25.69 4.75 7.85
CA THR A 89 26.15 3.45 8.37
C THR A 89 25.54 3.13 9.73
N ALA A 90 25.35 4.14 10.60
CA ALA A 90 24.71 3.98 11.90
C ALA A 90 23.19 3.73 11.80
N LEU A 91 22.55 4.26 10.76
CA LEU A 91 21.12 4.08 10.49
C LEU A 91 20.82 2.82 9.65
N GLN A 92 21.83 2.28 8.95
CA GLN A 92 21.71 1.01 8.24
C GLN A 92 21.39 -0.11 9.23
N GLY A 93 20.16 -0.63 9.14
CA GLY A 93 19.63 -1.67 10.03
C GLY A 93 18.61 -1.20 11.06
N VAL A 94 18.36 0.11 11.17
CA VAL A 94 17.29 0.65 12.02
C VAL A 94 15.98 0.68 11.23
N PRO A 95 14.89 0.07 11.72
CA PRO A 95 13.58 0.16 11.08
C PRO A 95 13.09 1.61 10.98
N LEU A 96 12.44 1.97 9.86
CA LEU A 96 11.91 3.33 9.65
C LEU A 96 10.90 3.75 10.75
N SER A 97 10.13 2.79 11.29
CA SER A 97 9.22 3.01 12.41
C SER A 97 9.92 3.55 13.65
N ASP A 98 11.15 3.11 13.90
CA ASP A 98 11.92 3.44 15.09
C ASP A 98 12.51 4.83 14.94
N ILE A 99 12.95 5.19 13.73
CA ILE A 99 13.38 6.54 13.37
C ILE A 99 12.23 7.53 13.55
N LEU A 100 11.06 7.23 12.99
CA LEU A 100 9.88 8.11 13.08
C LEU A 100 9.39 8.25 14.53
N ALA A 101 9.31 7.14 15.28
CA ALA A 101 8.93 7.18 16.69
C ALA A 101 9.95 7.98 17.51
N GLY A 102 11.25 7.80 17.26
CA GLY A 102 12.31 8.56 17.90
C GLY A 102 12.21 10.06 17.64
N VAL A 103 11.99 10.48 16.39
CA VAL A 103 11.82 11.90 16.03
C VAL A 103 10.60 12.50 16.72
N LEU A 104 9.47 11.79 16.73
CA LEU A 104 8.26 12.24 17.43
C LEU A 104 8.48 12.36 18.94
N GLY A 105 9.08 11.36 19.56
CA GLY A 105 9.40 11.35 20.99
C GLY A 105 10.35 12.47 21.38
N LEU A 106 11.39 12.70 20.58
CA LEU A 106 12.35 13.78 20.78
C LEU A 106 11.66 15.14 20.67
N THR A 107 10.80 15.33 19.68
CA THR A 107 10.04 16.57 19.48
C THR A 107 9.14 16.87 20.68
N VAL A 108 8.38 15.87 21.15
CA VAL A 108 7.52 16.01 22.34
C VAL A 108 8.35 16.29 23.59
N GLY A 109 9.48 15.60 23.78
CA GLY A 109 10.40 15.82 24.90
C GLY A 109 10.99 17.22 24.93
N LEU A 110 11.43 17.74 23.77
CA LEU A 110 11.93 19.12 23.65
C LEU A 110 10.83 20.15 23.86
N PHE A 111 9.61 19.88 23.38
CA PHE A 111 8.48 20.78 23.60
C PHE A 111 8.12 20.89 25.09
N LEU A 112 8.13 19.77 25.82
CA LEU A 112 7.95 19.76 27.27
C LEU A 112 9.09 20.49 27.98
N ALA A 113 10.33 20.32 27.53
CA ALA A 113 11.47 21.07 28.07
C ALA A 113 11.35 22.57 27.83
N PHE A 114 10.86 22.97 26.65
CA PHE A 114 10.57 24.37 26.32
C PHE A 114 9.50 24.95 27.24
N LEU A 115 8.42 24.22 27.53
CA LEU A 115 7.40 24.66 28.49
C LEU A 115 7.96 24.82 29.91
N LEU A 116 8.86 23.92 30.32
CA LEU A 116 9.55 24.01 31.61
C LEU A 116 10.64 25.10 31.63
N SER A 117 11.07 25.61 30.49
CA SER A 117 12.12 26.64 30.45
C SER A 117 11.70 27.92 31.15
N PHE A 118 10.41 28.28 31.12
CA PHE A 118 9.87 29.48 31.78
C PHE A 118 10.10 29.46 33.30
N PRO A 119 9.57 28.49 34.08
CA PRO A 119 9.79 28.45 35.52
C PRO A 119 11.24 28.12 35.92
N LEU A 120 11.98 27.39 35.08
CA LEU A 120 13.37 27.02 35.38
C LEU A 120 14.33 28.21 35.24
N SER A 121 14.02 29.17 34.36
CA SER A 121 14.86 30.34 34.12
C SER A 121 14.82 31.37 35.25
N ASP A 122 13.77 31.35 36.06
CA ASP A 122 13.57 32.28 37.17
C ASP A 122 14.38 31.92 38.43
N ILE A 123 15.06 30.76 38.45
CA ILE A 123 15.88 30.31 39.58
C ILE A 123 17.19 31.13 39.62
N PRO A 124 17.50 31.82 40.74
CA PRO A 124 18.73 32.58 40.87
C PRO A 124 19.98 31.72 40.64
N VAL A 125 21.00 32.29 40.00
CA VAL A 125 22.34 31.69 39.74
C VAL A 125 22.35 30.55 38.73
N VAL A 126 21.42 29.60 38.80
CA VAL A 126 21.45 28.36 37.99
C VAL A 126 20.47 28.39 36.81
N GLY A 127 19.46 29.28 36.83
CA GLY A 127 18.36 29.29 35.88
C GLY A 127 18.75 29.41 34.40
N ARG A 128 19.94 29.94 34.08
CA ARG A 128 20.46 29.97 32.70
C ARG A 128 20.83 28.59 32.14
N TYR A 129 21.16 27.63 33.01
CA TYR A 129 21.66 26.31 32.62
C TYR A 129 20.60 25.20 32.76
N LEU A 130 19.62 25.38 33.66
CA LEU A 130 18.55 24.41 33.89
C LEU A 130 17.73 24.09 32.61
N PRO A 131 17.34 25.06 31.76
CA PRO A 131 16.62 24.76 30.52
C PRO A 131 17.42 23.89 29.54
N ILE A 132 18.74 24.09 29.47
CA ILE A 132 19.63 23.30 28.61
C ILE A 132 19.68 21.86 29.12
N LEU A 133 19.88 21.68 30.43
CA LEU A 133 19.91 20.38 31.06
C LEU A 133 18.56 19.65 30.92
N ALA A 134 17.46 20.37 31.14
CA ALA A 134 16.10 19.84 30.99
C ALA A 134 15.84 19.40 29.54
N SER A 135 16.27 20.18 28.54
CA SER A 135 16.13 19.83 27.12
C SER A 135 16.89 18.56 26.76
N LEU A 136 18.10 18.39 27.28
CA LEU A 136 18.92 17.21 27.02
C LEU A 136 18.32 15.95 27.67
N LEU A 137 17.88 16.06 28.92
CA LEU A 137 17.25 14.96 29.67
C LEU A 137 15.90 14.57 29.07
N LEU A 138 14.99 15.53 28.88
CA LEU A 138 13.64 15.27 28.39
C LEU A 138 13.63 14.86 26.92
N GLY A 139 14.55 15.40 26.10
CA GLY A 139 14.74 14.93 24.73
C GLY A 139 15.17 13.48 24.66
N TYR A 140 16.16 13.08 25.48
CA TYR A 140 16.63 11.69 25.55
C TYR A 140 15.56 10.73 26.09
N VAL A 141 14.84 11.12 27.15
CA VAL A 141 13.74 10.33 27.71
C VAL A 141 12.62 10.20 26.68
N GLY A 142 12.20 11.30 26.04
CA GLY A 142 11.17 11.30 25.00
C GLY A 142 11.52 10.39 23.84
N PHE A 143 12.75 10.48 23.32
CA PHE A 143 13.27 9.58 22.29
C PHE A 143 13.21 8.10 22.74
N THR A 144 13.80 7.79 23.90
CA THR A 144 13.91 6.41 24.39
C THR A 144 12.54 5.77 24.62
N VAL A 145 11.61 6.52 25.24
CA VAL A 145 10.26 6.04 25.50
C VAL A 145 9.52 5.80 24.19
N ALA A 146 9.60 6.73 23.24
CA ALA A 146 8.88 6.59 21.97
C ALA A 146 9.39 5.41 21.12
N VAL A 147 10.71 5.20 21.07
CA VAL A 147 11.29 4.04 20.35
C VAL A 147 10.92 2.72 21.03
N LYS A 148 11.02 2.64 22.36
CA LYS A 148 10.68 1.41 23.11
C LYS A 148 9.18 1.09 23.10
N ARG A 149 8.31 2.09 23.03
CA ARG A 149 6.85 1.95 23.08
C ARG A 149 6.17 2.22 21.73
N ARG A 150 6.91 2.15 20.61
CA ARG A 150 6.41 2.49 19.27
C ARG A 150 5.13 1.75 18.88
N GLU A 151 5.01 0.47 19.23
CA GLU A 151 3.86 -0.37 18.91
C GLU A 151 2.61 0.03 19.72
N ASP A 152 2.81 0.39 21.00
CA ASP A 152 1.74 0.87 21.88
C ASP A 152 1.25 2.26 21.44
N LEU A 153 2.18 3.16 21.09
CA LEU A 153 1.87 4.48 20.55
C LEU A 153 1.14 4.40 19.21
N GLY A 154 1.51 3.47 18.34
CA GLY A 154 0.82 3.22 17.07
C GLY A 154 -0.65 2.81 17.26
N LYS A 155 -0.95 1.96 18.25
CA LYS A 155 -2.33 1.56 18.60
C LYS A 155 -3.17 2.72 19.15
N LEU A 156 -2.57 3.61 19.93
CA LEU A 156 -3.23 4.82 20.44
C LEU A 156 -3.51 5.83 19.32
N LEU A 157 -2.53 6.09 18.44
CA LEU A 157 -2.71 6.94 17.26
C LEU A 157 -3.76 6.37 16.30
N GLY A 158 -3.79 5.05 16.06
CA GLY A 158 -4.84 4.40 15.27
C GLY A 158 -6.22 4.48 15.92
N SER A 159 -6.29 4.64 17.24
CA SER A 159 -7.56 4.82 17.97
C SER A 159 -8.03 6.28 17.93
N ILE A 160 -7.10 7.24 17.96
CA ILE A 160 -7.36 8.67 17.73
C ILE A 160 -7.76 8.91 16.27
N GLY A 161 -7.15 8.22 15.30
CA GLY A 161 -7.56 8.24 13.89
C GLY A 161 -9.01 7.81 13.71
N ARG A 162 -9.43 6.71 14.34
CA ARG A 162 -10.84 6.25 14.36
C ARG A 162 -11.80 7.19 15.10
N LEU A 163 -11.30 8.01 16.03
CA LEU A 163 -12.08 9.07 16.68
C LEU A 163 -12.17 10.32 15.79
N ARG A 164 -11.09 10.71 15.11
CA ARG A 164 -11.07 11.77 14.10
C ARG A 164 -11.98 11.43 12.92
N ASP A 165 -12.04 10.17 12.51
CA ASP A 165 -13.00 9.68 11.50
C ASP A 165 -14.45 9.71 12.00
N ARG A 166 -14.67 9.74 13.32
CA ARG A 166 -15.99 9.99 13.91
C ARG A 166 -16.31 11.49 13.99
N PHE A 167 -15.33 12.36 14.24
CA PHE A 167 -15.53 13.82 14.29
C PHE A 167 -15.59 14.48 12.90
N ARG A 168 -14.81 14.02 11.91
CA ARG A 168 -14.95 14.45 10.50
C ARG A 168 -16.27 14.03 9.85
N ARG A 169 -16.95 13.03 10.43
CA ARG A 169 -18.27 12.57 9.97
C ARG A 169 -19.39 13.60 10.16
N ASP A 170 -19.19 14.60 11.03
CA ASP A 170 -20.13 15.70 11.24
C ASP A 170 -19.80 16.96 10.41
N GLU A 171 -18.54 17.19 10.03
CA GLU A 171 -18.14 18.33 9.17
C GLU A 171 -18.20 18.01 7.66
N ASP A 172 -17.92 16.76 7.25
CA ASP A 172 -17.87 16.38 5.83
C ASP A 172 -19.27 16.09 5.20
N LYS A 173 -20.37 16.45 5.87
CA LYS A 173 -21.73 16.44 5.26
C LYS A 173 -21.97 17.60 4.28
N ALA A 174 -21.07 18.56 4.18
CA ALA A 174 -21.28 19.78 3.41
C ALA A 174 -20.46 19.93 2.11
N SER A 175 -19.52 19.04 1.79
CA SER A 175 -18.80 19.14 0.51
C SER A 175 -18.29 17.80 0.01
N GLY A 176 -18.70 17.44 -1.22
CA GLY A 176 -18.46 16.15 -1.84
C GLY A 176 -16.99 15.81 -2.06
N GLY A 177 -16.68 14.54 -1.87
CA GLY A 177 -15.38 13.93 -2.12
C GLY A 177 -15.33 12.54 -1.50
N PHE A 178 -16.04 11.57 -2.11
CA PHE A 178 -15.93 10.16 -1.76
C PHE A 178 -14.56 9.63 -2.20
N GLU A 179 -13.53 9.78 -1.37
CA GLU A 179 -12.33 8.94 -1.47
C GLU A 179 -12.48 7.71 -0.56
N ASP A 180 -12.96 6.66 -1.21
CA ASP A 180 -12.56 5.25 -1.11
C ASP A 180 -12.74 4.49 0.22
N LYS A 181 -14.00 4.42 0.69
CA LYS A 181 -14.47 3.16 1.26
C LYS A 181 -15.03 2.34 0.11
N GLN A 182 -14.27 1.38 -0.41
CA GLN A 182 -14.78 0.40 -1.39
C GLN A 182 -15.89 -0.42 -0.74
N LEU A 183 -17.13 0.04 -0.91
CA LEU A 183 -18.33 -0.68 -0.54
C LEU A 183 -18.55 -1.80 -1.55
N LYS A 184 -18.99 -2.96 -1.06
CA LYS A 184 -19.25 -4.14 -1.89
C LYS A 184 -20.61 -4.70 -1.51
N VAL A 185 -21.61 -4.54 -2.36
CA VAL A 185 -22.95 -5.11 -2.13
C VAL A 185 -22.92 -6.58 -2.51
N ILE A 186 -23.41 -7.45 -1.63
CA ILE A 186 -23.44 -8.90 -1.89
C ILE A 186 -24.85 -9.37 -2.19
N ASP A 187 -24.95 -10.25 -3.19
CA ASP A 187 -26.19 -10.91 -3.61
C ASP A 187 -26.41 -12.28 -2.92
N THR A 188 -27.67 -12.71 -2.86
CA THR A 188 -28.11 -14.01 -2.35
C THR A 188 -27.36 -15.17 -3.02
N SER A 189 -27.13 -15.11 -4.34
CA SER A 189 -26.45 -16.18 -5.09
C SER A 189 -25.02 -16.42 -4.58
N ALA A 190 -24.26 -15.34 -4.37
CA ALA A 190 -22.88 -15.41 -3.88
C ALA A 190 -22.79 -15.92 -2.44
N ILE A 191 -23.78 -15.57 -1.60
CA ILE A 191 -23.86 -16.07 -0.22
C ILE A 191 -24.13 -17.58 -0.20
N ILE A 192 -25.08 -18.06 -1.01
CA ILE A 192 -25.44 -19.50 -1.06
C ILE A 192 -24.27 -20.35 -1.59
N ASP A 193 -23.56 -19.88 -2.61
CA ASP A 193 -22.37 -20.55 -3.14
C ASP A 193 -21.31 -20.76 -2.03
N GLY A 194 -21.07 -19.71 -1.25
CA GLY A 194 -20.26 -19.75 -0.03
C GLY A 194 -18.75 -19.66 -0.25
N ARG A 195 -18.24 -19.78 -1.48
CA ARG A 195 -16.79 -19.60 -1.76
C ARG A 195 -16.30 -18.19 -1.42
N ILE A 196 -17.20 -17.20 -1.40
CA ILE A 196 -16.90 -15.84 -0.96
C ILE A 196 -16.31 -15.78 0.45
N LEU A 197 -16.72 -16.69 1.34
CA LEU A 197 -16.18 -16.81 2.69
C LEU A 197 -14.67 -17.07 2.68
N GLU A 198 -14.24 -18.02 1.85
CA GLU A 198 -12.82 -18.36 1.73
C GLU A 198 -12.02 -17.22 1.08
N VAL A 199 -12.58 -16.54 0.07
CA VAL A 199 -11.93 -15.37 -0.56
C VAL A 199 -11.72 -14.23 0.44
N VAL A 200 -12.66 -14.04 1.37
CA VAL A 200 -12.52 -13.05 2.45
C VAL A 200 -11.50 -13.52 3.49
N ARG A 201 -11.52 -14.80 3.88
CA ARG A 201 -10.57 -15.38 4.85
C ARG A 201 -9.11 -15.25 4.42
N THR A 202 -8.82 -15.39 3.12
CA THR A 202 -7.45 -15.23 2.60
C THR A 202 -6.98 -13.78 2.53
N GLY A 203 -7.88 -12.81 2.77
CA GLY A 203 -7.58 -11.38 2.63
C GLY A 203 -7.55 -10.88 1.19
N PHE A 204 -8.00 -11.69 0.22
CA PHE A 204 -8.02 -11.29 -1.19
C PHE A 204 -9.13 -10.28 -1.51
N LEU A 205 -10.18 -10.23 -0.69
CA LEU A 205 -11.25 -9.25 -0.79
C LEU A 205 -11.12 -8.16 0.28
N SER A 206 -10.84 -6.93 -0.14
CA SER A 206 -10.77 -5.75 0.73
C SER A 206 -12.06 -4.91 0.69
N GLY A 207 -12.27 -4.07 1.70
CA GLY A 207 -13.42 -3.17 1.79
C GLY A 207 -14.56 -3.68 2.66
N MET A 208 -15.71 -3.01 2.58
CA MET A 208 -16.86 -3.27 3.44
C MET A 208 -17.95 -4.01 2.65
N ILE A 209 -18.35 -5.18 3.16
CA ILE A 209 -19.42 -5.98 2.55
C ILE A 209 -20.76 -5.49 3.10
N VAL A 210 -21.59 -4.98 2.22
CA VAL A 210 -22.93 -4.48 2.51
C VAL A 210 -23.93 -5.58 2.22
N VAL A 211 -24.65 -6.01 3.25
CA VAL A 211 -25.68 -7.06 3.16
C VAL A 211 -27.05 -6.40 3.32
N PRO A 212 -27.84 -6.27 2.24
CA PRO A 212 -29.13 -5.61 2.30
C PRO A 212 -30.16 -6.44 3.07
N LYS A 213 -31.09 -5.77 3.77
CA LYS A 213 -32.17 -6.44 4.50
C LYS A 213 -33.01 -7.37 3.62
N PHE A 214 -33.28 -6.98 2.37
CA PHE A 214 -34.07 -7.78 1.44
C PHE A 214 -33.34 -9.07 0.98
N VAL A 215 -32.01 -9.05 0.88
CA VAL A 215 -31.19 -10.26 0.63
C VAL A 215 -31.28 -11.23 1.81
N LEU A 216 -31.21 -10.70 3.05
CA LEU A 216 -31.41 -11.52 4.24
C LEU A 216 -32.82 -12.14 4.29
N SER A 217 -33.85 -11.35 3.95
CA SER A 217 -35.23 -11.84 3.88
C SER A 217 -35.41 -12.92 2.82
N GLU A 218 -34.77 -12.80 1.66
CA GLU A 218 -34.80 -13.84 0.62
C GLU A 218 -34.12 -15.13 1.10
N LEU A 219 -32.94 -15.05 1.74
CA LEU A 219 -32.27 -16.21 2.32
C LEU A 219 -33.15 -16.93 3.34
N GLN A 220 -33.87 -16.20 4.19
CA GLN A 220 -34.82 -16.76 5.15
C GLN A 220 -35.98 -17.46 4.44
N GLN A 221 -36.59 -16.82 3.43
CA GLN A 221 -37.67 -17.43 2.63
C GLN A 221 -37.21 -18.73 1.94
N ILE A 222 -35.98 -18.76 1.43
CA ILE A 222 -35.37 -19.97 0.85
C ILE A 222 -35.15 -21.03 1.94
N ALA A 223 -34.68 -20.64 3.12
CA ALA A 223 -34.45 -21.53 4.27
C ALA A 223 -35.75 -22.08 4.89
N ASP A 224 -36.89 -21.45 4.66
CA ASP A 224 -38.22 -21.89 5.10
C ASP A 224 -38.99 -22.64 3.99
N SER A 225 -38.38 -22.83 2.82
CA SER A 225 -39.03 -23.49 1.68
C SER A 225 -39.43 -24.94 2.00
N SER A 226 -40.59 -25.36 1.48
CA SER A 226 -41.05 -26.76 1.57
C SER A 226 -40.13 -27.73 0.83
N ASP A 227 -39.43 -27.28 -0.20
CA ASP A 227 -38.44 -28.05 -0.95
C ASP A 227 -37.17 -28.29 -0.11
N PRO A 228 -36.81 -29.54 0.22
CA PRO A 228 -35.63 -29.85 1.03
C PRO A 228 -34.31 -29.31 0.47
N ILE A 229 -34.16 -29.26 -0.86
CA ILE A 229 -32.92 -28.80 -1.52
C ILE A 229 -32.78 -27.28 -1.37
N LYS A 230 -33.87 -26.54 -1.64
CA LYS A 230 -33.90 -25.09 -1.42
C LYS A 230 -33.67 -24.76 0.05
N ARG A 231 -34.34 -25.48 0.95
CA ARG A 231 -34.19 -25.33 2.41
C ARG A 231 -32.74 -25.50 2.86
N ALA A 232 -32.06 -26.54 2.37
CA ALA A 232 -30.65 -26.79 2.68
C ALA A 232 -29.74 -25.66 2.16
N ARG A 233 -29.97 -25.16 0.94
CA ARG A 233 -29.24 -24.02 0.37
C ARG A 233 -29.43 -22.73 1.17
N GLY A 234 -30.67 -22.43 1.56
CA GLY A 234 -30.97 -21.23 2.38
C GLY A 234 -30.29 -21.27 3.74
N ARG A 235 -30.35 -22.41 4.44
CA ARG A 235 -29.63 -22.59 5.72
C ARG A 235 -28.12 -22.42 5.56
N ARG A 236 -27.52 -23.05 4.54
CA ARG A 236 -26.11 -22.86 4.20
C ARG A 236 -25.77 -21.40 3.96
N GLY A 237 -26.60 -20.66 3.24
CA GLY A 237 -26.39 -19.22 3.01
C GLY A 237 -26.41 -18.41 4.31
N LEU A 238 -27.34 -18.71 5.23
CA LEU A 238 -27.38 -18.07 6.55
C LEU A 238 -26.14 -18.40 7.39
N GLU A 239 -25.65 -19.64 7.35
CA GLU A 239 -24.40 -20.06 8.00
C GLU A 239 -23.18 -19.31 7.43
N VAL A 240 -23.09 -19.16 6.11
CA VAL A 240 -22.03 -18.37 5.45
C VAL A 240 -22.08 -16.92 5.90
N LEU A 241 -23.28 -16.32 5.94
CA LEU A 241 -23.44 -14.94 6.39
C LEU A 241 -23.04 -14.76 7.86
N GLN A 242 -23.38 -15.71 8.73
CA GLN A 242 -22.94 -15.70 10.12
C GLN A 242 -21.42 -15.80 10.22
N ALA A 243 -20.81 -16.74 9.50
CA ALA A 243 -19.35 -16.91 9.47
C ALA A 243 -18.62 -15.66 8.93
N LEU A 244 -19.20 -14.97 7.94
CA LEU A 244 -18.68 -13.69 7.44
C LEU A 244 -18.75 -12.58 8.50
N ARG A 245 -19.74 -12.59 9.41
CA ARG A 245 -19.89 -11.58 10.47
C ARG A 245 -19.00 -11.82 11.67
N GLU A 246 -18.73 -13.07 12.01
CA GLU A 246 -17.93 -13.47 13.17
C GLU A 246 -16.41 -13.39 12.90
N MET A 247 -16.02 -13.15 11.65
CA MET A 247 -14.62 -13.18 11.23
C MET A 247 -13.81 -11.98 11.81
N PRO A 248 -12.62 -12.21 12.36
CA PRO A 248 -11.76 -11.13 12.85
C PRO A 248 -11.36 -10.19 11.71
N GLY A 249 -11.71 -8.91 11.81
CA GLY A 249 -11.35 -7.91 10.80
C GLY A 249 -12.28 -7.84 9.58
N SER A 250 -13.32 -8.67 9.49
CA SER A 250 -14.32 -8.53 8.43
C SER A 250 -15.21 -7.31 8.68
N CYS A 251 -15.31 -6.43 7.69
CA CYS A 251 -16.21 -5.28 7.73
C CYS A 251 -17.56 -5.62 7.06
N VAL A 252 -18.36 -6.49 7.67
CA VAL A 252 -19.74 -6.75 7.21
C VAL A 252 -20.69 -5.74 7.86
N VAL A 253 -21.49 -5.06 7.04
CA VAL A 253 -22.51 -4.09 7.49
C VAL A 253 -23.87 -4.51 6.94
N MET A 254 -24.86 -4.58 7.82
CA MET A 254 -26.25 -4.77 7.43
C MET A 254 -26.82 -3.43 6.96
N ASP A 255 -27.37 -3.39 5.76
CA ASP A 255 -28.05 -2.22 5.22
C ASP A 255 -29.57 -2.35 5.39
N GLU A 256 -30.20 -1.27 5.84
CA GLU A 256 -31.63 -1.26 6.19
C GLU A 256 -32.55 -0.99 4.98
N SER A 257 -31.98 -0.80 3.77
CA SER A 257 -32.78 -0.53 2.57
C SER A 257 -33.75 -1.67 2.29
N THR A 258 -34.92 -1.31 1.78
CA THR A 258 -35.98 -2.23 1.36
C THR A 258 -36.21 -2.08 -0.12
N LEU A 259 -36.77 -3.11 -0.77
CA LEU A 259 -37.11 -3.07 -2.20
C LEU A 259 -38.01 -1.88 -2.53
N LYS A 260 -39.05 -1.64 -1.72
CA LYS A 260 -39.95 -0.48 -1.87
C LYS A 260 -39.21 0.85 -1.75
N GLY A 261 -38.25 0.97 -0.84
CA GLY A 261 -37.45 2.20 -0.66
C GLY A 261 -36.43 2.46 -1.77
N LEU A 262 -36.17 1.47 -2.63
CA LEU A 262 -35.32 1.57 -3.81
C LEU A 262 -36.14 1.54 -5.11
N ASP A 263 -37.47 1.60 -5.05
CA ASP A 263 -38.38 1.41 -6.18
C ASP A 263 -38.07 0.13 -6.99
N ALA A 264 -37.62 -0.94 -6.34
CA ALA A 264 -37.23 -2.20 -6.98
C ALA A 264 -38.34 -3.24 -6.87
N GLU A 265 -38.59 -3.99 -7.95
CA GLU A 265 -39.61 -5.04 -8.00
C GLU A 265 -39.07 -6.41 -7.58
N SER A 266 -37.75 -6.60 -7.68
CA SER A 266 -37.05 -7.86 -7.41
C SER A 266 -35.78 -7.66 -6.57
N VAL A 267 -35.28 -8.74 -5.97
CA VAL A 267 -34.00 -8.70 -5.23
C VAL A 267 -32.85 -8.31 -6.13
N ASP A 268 -32.76 -8.90 -7.32
CA ASP A 268 -31.75 -8.59 -8.34
C ASP A 268 -31.73 -7.08 -8.67
N GLU A 269 -32.90 -6.49 -8.92
CA GLU A 269 -33.01 -5.07 -9.19
C GLU A 269 -32.66 -4.21 -7.96
N GLY A 270 -33.06 -4.65 -6.77
CA GLY A 270 -32.74 -3.99 -5.51
C GLY A 270 -31.23 -3.94 -5.25
N VAL A 271 -30.53 -5.04 -5.50
CA VAL A 271 -29.07 -5.12 -5.38
C VAL A 271 -28.39 -4.18 -6.38
N LEU A 272 -28.82 -4.15 -7.64
CA LEU A 272 -28.29 -3.25 -8.66
C LEU A 272 -28.48 -1.77 -8.30
N LYS A 273 -29.70 -1.40 -7.88
CA LYS A 273 -30.02 -0.02 -7.50
C LYS A 273 -29.27 0.42 -6.24
N LEU A 274 -29.10 -0.48 -5.28
CA LEU A 274 -28.31 -0.19 -4.09
C LEU A 274 -26.83 -0.01 -4.43
N ALA A 275 -26.26 -0.88 -5.27
CA ALA A 275 -24.87 -0.77 -5.71
C ALA A 275 -24.62 0.55 -6.46
N ASP A 276 -25.52 0.93 -7.37
CA ASP A 276 -25.45 2.19 -8.10
C ASP A 276 -25.56 3.41 -7.15
N LYS A 277 -26.54 3.40 -6.24
CA LYS A 277 -26.75 4.48 -5.25
C LYS A 277 -25.55 4.67 -4.32
N LEU A 278 -24.86 3.59 -3.96
CA LEU A 278 -23.71 3.61 -3.06
C LEU A 278 -22.37 3.79 -3.76
N GLY A 279 -22.32 3.74 -5.11
CA GLY A 279 -21.07 3.63 -5.86
C GLY A 279 -20.26 2.40 -5.47
N ALA A 280 -20.94 1.29 -5.17
CA ALA A 280 -20.35 0.06 -4.64
C ALA A 280 -20.10 -0.98 -5.74
N ASP A 281 -19.08 -1.82 -5.53
CA ASP A 281 -18.90 -3.01 -6.37
C ASP A 281 -19.97 -4.06 -6.03
N LEU A 282 -20.27 -4.94 -6.98
CA LEU A 282 -21.29 -5.98 -6.84
C LEU A 282 -20.66 -7.37 -6.74
N ILE A 283 -20.87 -8.09 -5.63
CA ILE A 283 -20.46 -9.49 -5.46
C ILE A 283 -21.61 -10.42 -5.84
N VAL A 284 -21.44 -11.18 -6.93
CA VAL A 284 -22.46 -12.08 -7.50
C VAL A 284 -21.85 -13.39 -7.98
N THR A 285 -22.70 -14.38 -8.21
CA THR A 285 -22.35 -15.58 -8.99
C THR A 285 -23.23 -15.76 -10.23
N ASP A 286 -24.43 -15.19 -10.23
CA ASP A 286 -25.37 -15.27 -11.35
C ASP A 286 -24.83 -14.60 -12.62
N TYR A 287 -24.98 -15.29 -13.75
CA TYR A 287 -24.47 -14.84 -15.05
C TYR A 287 -25.29 -13.67 -15.63
N ASN A 288 -26.61 -13.69 -15.45
CA ASN A 288 -27.50 -12.67 -16.00
C ASN A 288 -27.34 -11.35 -15.23
N LEU A 289 -27.30 -11.42 -13.91
CA LEU A 289 -27.08 -10.26 -13.04
C LEU A 289 -25.72 -9.60 -13.32
N ASN A 290 -24.68 -10.40 -13.56
CA ASN A 290 -23.35 -9.90 -13.98
C ASN A 290 -23.44 -9.09 -15.30
N LYS A 291 -24.14 -9.61 -16.32
CA LYS A 291 -24.30 -8.88 -17.60
C LYS A 291 -25.07 -7.58 -17.45
N VAL A 292 -26.16 -7.58 -16.68
CA VAL A 292 -26.96 -6.37 -16.45
C VAL A 292 -26.17 -5.32 -15.67
N ALA A 293 -25.43 -5.72 -14.64
CA ALA A 293 -24.56 -4.84 -13.87
C ALA A 293 -23.48 -4.18 -14.74
N GLY A 294 -22.84 -4.96 -15.64
CA GLY A 294 -21.84 -4.45 -16.57
C GLY A 294 -22.39 -3.39 -17.54
N ILE A 295 -23.64 -3.54 -18.02
CA ILE A 295 -24.30 -2.54 -18.87
C ILE A 295 -24.55 -1.22 -18.10
N ARG A 296 -24.80 -1.30 -16.79
CA ARG A 296 -24.99 -0.14 -15.90
C ARG A 296 -23.67 0.49 -15.43
N GLY A 297 -22.52 -0.06 -15.83
CA GLY A 297 -21.21 0.44 -15.39
C GLY A 297 -20.86 0.09 -13.94
N ILE A 298 -21.62 -0.81 -13.31
CA ILE A 298 -21.34 -1.30 -11.96
C ILE A 298 -20.23 -2.35 -12.07
N ARG A 299 -19.14 -2.17 -11.30
CA ARG A 299 -18.06 -3.15 -11.28
C ARG A 299 -18.53 -4.43 -10.60
N VAL A 300 -18.33 -5.57 -11.29
CA VAL A 300 -18.76 -6.89 -10.80
C VAL A 300 -17.57 -7.69 -10.30
N LEU A 301 -17.73 -8.30 -9.13
CA LEU A 301 -16.82 -9.24 -8.50
C LEU A 301 -17.47 -10.62 -8.53
N ASN A 302 -17.26 -11.34 -9.63
CA ASN A 302 -17.87 -12.66 -9.82
C ASN A 302 -16.98 -13.77 -9.23
N VAL A 303 -17.47 -14.45 -8.20
CA VAL A 303 -16.72 -15.50 -7.49
C VAL A 303 -16.43 -16.71 -8.41
N ASN A 304 -17.33 -16.99 -9.36
CA ASN A 304 -17.13 -18.06 -10.32
C ASN A 304 -16.04 -17.72 -11.35
N GLU A 305 -15.99 -16.46 -11.82
CA GLU A 305 -14.91 -15.99 -12.69
C GLU A 305 -13.56 -16.02 -11.97
N LEU A 306 -13.53 -15.62 -10.69
CA LEU A 306 -12.33 -15.72 -9.86
C LEU A 306 -11.84 -17.16 -9.75
N ALA A 307 -12.72 -18.11 -9.44
CA ALA A 307 -12.36 -19.52 -9.35
C ALA A 307 -11.80 -20.07 -10.68
N ASN A 308 -12.35 -19.63 -11.82
CA ASN A 308 -11.84 -20.01 -13.13
C ASN A 308 -10.46 -19.40 -13.43
N ALA A 309 -10.23 -18.16 -13.01
CA ALA A 309 -8.95 -17.48 -13.18
C ALA A 309 -7.83 -18.07 -12.32
N LEU A 310 -8.18 -18.71 -11.19
CA LEU A 310 -7.25 -19.36 -10.28
C LEU A 310 -6.92 -20.82 -10.65
N ARG A 311 -7.50 -21.38 -11.73
CA ARG A 311 -7.15 -22.75 -12.15
C ARG A 311 -5.67 -22.81 -12.53
N PRO A 312 -4.94 -23.87 -12.13
CA PRO A 312 -3.52 -24.02 -12.45
C PRO A 312 -3.27 -23.83 -13.95
N LEU A 313 -2.28 -23.01 -14.30
CA LEU A 313 -1.86 -22.79 -15.68
C LEU A 313 -0.92 -23.92 -16.09
N VAL A 314 -1.39 -24.77 -16.98
CA VAL A 314 -0.55 -25.81 -17.60
C VAL A 314 0.14 -25.20 -18.82
N MET A 315 1.46 -25.35 -18.94
CA MET A 315 2.24 -24.82 -20.07
C MET A 315 2.82 -25.94 -20.96
N PRO A 316 3.02 -25.69 -22.27
CA PRO A 316 3.83 -26.58 -23.11
C PRO A 316 5.21 -26.81 -22.50
N GLY A 317 5.63 -28.08 -22.45
CA GLY A 317 6.88 -28.53 -21.84
C GLY A 317 6.78 -28.94 -20.37
N GLU A 318 5.65 -28.69 -19.70
CA GLU A 318 5.42 -29.13 -18.32
C GLU A 318 5.16 -30.64 -18.27
N GLU A 319 5.63 -31.30 -17.20
CA GLU A 319 5.39 -32.72 -16.94
C GLU A 319 4.14 -32.88 -16.06
N LEU A 320 3.22 -33.74 -16.47
CA LEU A 320 1.98 -34.03 -15.74
C LEU A 320 1.76 -35.54 -15.66
N SER A 321 1.10 -36.00 -14.60
CA SER A 321 0.62 -37.38 -14.51
C SER A 321 -0.88 -37.43 -14.79
N VAL A 322 -1.32 -38.32 -15.66
CA VAL A 322 -2.74 -38.51 -15.97
C VAL A 322 -3.13 -39.98 -16.05
N ASP A 323 -4.31 -40.30 -15.52
CA ASP A 323 -4.92 -41.63 -15.67
C ASP A 323 -5.63 -41.71 -17.03
N VAL A 324 -5.18 -42.61 -17.91
CA VAL A 324 -5.80 -42.81 -19.22
C VAL A 324 -7.03 -43.69 -19.06
N ILE A 325 -8.22 -43.11 -19.18
CA ILE A 325 -9.48 -43.81 -18.88
C ILE A 325 -10.25 -44.24 -20.12
N ARG A 326 -10.01 -43.62 -21.28
CA ARG A 326 -10.73 -43.92 -22.54
C ARG A 326 -9.81 -43.77 -23.75
N TYR A 327 -10.18 -44.42 -24.86
CA TYR A 327 -9.58 -44.16 -26.17
C TYR A 327 -9.98 -42.76 -26.66
N GLY A 328 -9.04 -42.09 -27.33
CA GLY A 328 -9.27 -40.81 -27.98
C GLY A 328 -9.96 -40.94 -29.33
N LYS A 329 -10.04 -39.82 -30.04
CA LYS A 329 -10.69 -39.78 -31.35
C LYS A 329 -9.85 -40.50 -32.42
N GLU A 330 -8.53 -40.34 -32.35
CA GLU A 330 -7.58 -41.07 -33.20
C GLU A 330 -7.16 -42.40 -32.54
N ALA A 331 -6.84 -43.41 -33.36
CA ALA A 331 -6.57 -44.76 -32.88
C ALA A 331 -5.40 -44.89 -31.88
N ASP A 332 -4.43 -43.96 -31.94
CA ASP A 332 -3.27 -43.96 -31.04
C ASP A 332 -3.45 -43.03 -29.82
N GLN A 333 -4.60 -42.36 -29.68
CA GLN A 333 -4.84 -41.43 -28.58
C GLN A 333 -5.45 -42.11 -27.35
N GLY A 334 -5.00 -41.69 -26.18
CA GLY A 334 -5.68 -41.90 -24.90
C GLY A 334 -6.27 -40.59 -24.39
N VAL A 335 -7.35 -40.66 -23.61
CA VAL A 335 -7.97 -39.50 -22.96
C VAL A 335 -8.05 -39.74 -21.46
N GLY A 336 -7.62 -38.73 -20.71
CA GLY A 336 -7.73 -38.64 -19.27
C GLY A 336 -8.32 -37.29 -18.85
N TYR A 337 -8.52 -37.13 -17.55
CA TYR A 337 -8.94 -35.86 -16.96
C TYR A 337 -8.03 -35.52 -15.78
N MET A 338 -7.70 -34.24 -15.64
CA MET A 338 -7.07 -33.73 -14.42
C MET A 338 -8.10 -33.66 -13.28
N GLU A 339 -7.62 -33.42 -12.05
CA GLU A 339 -8.47 -33.25 -10.87
C GLU A 339 -9.49 -32.11 -11.02
N ASP A 340 -9.16 -31.08 -11.80
CA ASP A 340 -10.05 -29.94 -12.09
C ASP A 340 -11.03 -30.19 -13.25
N GLY A 341 -11.04 -31.40 -13.82
CA GLY A 341 -11.87 -31.79 -14.96
C GLY A 341 -11.33 -31.36 -16.33
N THR A 342 -10.13 -30.76 -16.41
CA THR A 342 -9.48 -30.46 -17.70
C THR A 342 -9.24 -31.75 -18.48
N MET A 343 -9.72 -31.82 -19.73
CA MET A 343 -9.52 -32.99 -20.58
C MET A 343 -8.08 -33.02 -21.09
N VAL A 344 -7.41 -34.16 -20.92
CA VAL A 344 -6.03 -34.39 -21.35
C VAL A 344 -6.02 -35.45 -22.44
N VAL A 345 -5.58 -35.08 -23.63
CA VAL A 345 -5.42 -35.98 -24.78
C VAL A 345 -3.95 -36.36 -24.88
N VAL A 346 -3.67 -37.66 -24.74
CA VAL A 346 -2.33 -38.24 -24.75
C VAL A 346 -2.09 -38.93 -26.09
N GLU A 347 -1.22 -38.37 -26.92
CA GLU A 347 -0.77 -38.98 -28.16
C GLU A 347 0.10 -40.20 -27.86
N GLY A 348 -0.20 -41.37 -28.45
CA GLY A 348 0.42 -42.63 -28.03
C GLY A 348 -0.20 -43.24 -26.77
N GLY A 349 -1.22 -42.59 -26.19
CA GLY A 349 -1.85 -42.95 -24.92
C GLY A 349 -2.73 -44.20 -24.98
N ALA A 350 -3.16 -44.62 -26.17
CA ALA A 350 -4.07 -45.77 -26.33
C ALA A 350 -3.52 -47.07 -25.71
N ARG A 351 -2.20 -47.25 -25.70
CA ARG A 351 -1.51 -48.41 -25.12
C ARG A 351 -1.49 -48.42 -23.59
N PHE A 352 -1.81 -47.29 -22.95
CA PHE A 352 -1.76 -47.11 -21.50
C PHE A 352 -3.16 -47.06 -20.86
N LEU A 353 -4.19 -47.57 -21.54
CA LEU A 353 -5.55 -47.58 -21.02
C LEU A 353 -5.62 -48.26 -19.64
N GLY A 354 -6.24 -47.57 -18.69
CA GLY A 354 -6.37 -47.99 -17.29
C GLY A 354 -5.13 -47.73 -16.43
N GLN A 355 -4.10 -47.05 -16.94
CA GLN A 355 -2.85 -46.78 -16.23
C GLN A 355 -2.62 -45.27 -16.04
N ARG A 356 -1.84 -44.94 -15.01
CA ARG A 356 -1.31 -43.60 -14.78
C ARG A 356 -0.04 -43.40 -15.59
N VAL A 357 0.03 -42.34 -16.40
CA VAL A 357 1.16 -42.06 -17.30
C VAL A 357 1.70 -40.66 -17.04
N GLU A 358 3.02 -40.53 -16.92
CA GLU A 358 3.70 -39.24 -17.00
C GLU A 358 3.77 -38.78 -18.45
N ILE A 359 3.27 -37.58 -18.72
CA ILE A 359 3.23 -36.95 -20.03
C ILE A 359 3.96 -35.62 -20.01
N VAL A 360 4.53 -35.26 -21.15
CA VAL A 360 5.02 -33.90 -21.42
C VAL A 360 3.96 -33.19 -22.24
N VAL A 361 3.51 -32.04 -21.76
CA VAL A 361 2.51 -31.21 -22.45
C VAL A 361 3.08 -30.69 -23.75
N THR A 362 2.39 -30.93 -24.87
CA THR A 362 2.78 -30.45 -26.20
C THR A 362 2.05 -29.16 -26.55
N SER A 363 0.76 -29.07 -26.25
CA SER A 363 -0.03 -27.86 -26.50
C SER A 363 -1.24 -27.79 -25.56
N VAL A 364 -1.80 -26.58 -25.42
CA VAL A 364 -3.02 -26.34 -24.66
C VAL A 364 -3.99 -25.58 -25.57
N LEU A 365 -5.21 -26.08 -25.68
CA LEU A 365 -6.28 -25.51 -26.48
C LEU A 365 -7.43 -25.08 -25.57
N GLN A 366 -7.84 -23.82 -25.68
CA GLN A 366 -9.04 -23.31 -25.05
C GLN A 366 -10.22 -23.45 -26.02
N THR A 367 -11.30 -24.10 -25.58
CA THR A 367 -12.56 -24.25 -26.34
C THR A 367 -13.72 -23.63 -25.58
N SER A 368 -14.89 -23.50 -26.22
CA SER A 368 -16.13 -23.01 -25.58
C SER A 368 -16.62 -23.93 -24.46
N ALA A 369 -16.28 -25.23 -24.50
CA ALA A 369 -16.63 -26.21 -23.46
C ALA A 369 -15.60 -26.27 -22.32
N GLY A 370 -14.48 -25.56 -22.43
CA GLY A 370 -13.41 -25.56 -21.43
C GLY A 370 -12.02 -25.74 -22.05
N ARG A 371 -11.05 -26.05 -21.19
CA ARG A 371 -9.64 -26.23 -21.55
C ARG A 371 -9.35 -27.68 -21.90
N MET A 372 -8.52 -27.88 -22.91
CA MET A 372 -8.05 -29.18 -23.37
C MET A 372 -6.53 -29.16 -23.45
N VAL A 373 -5.87 -30.13 -22.82
CA VAL A 373 -4.41 -30.26 -22.78
C VAL A 373 -4.01 -31.41 -23.67
N PHE A 374 -3.00 -31.21 -24.51
CA PHE A 374 -2.42 -32.25 -25.35
C PHE A 374 -1.02 -32.56 -24.84
N GLY A 375 -0.68 -33.83 -24.79
CA GLY A 375 0.63 -34.26 -24.35
C GLY A 375 1.03 -35.58 -24.97
N ARG A 376 2.29 -35.96 -24.75
CA ARG A 376 2.87 -37.23 -25.17
C ARG A 376 3.51 -37.91 -23.97
N PRO A 377 3.50 -39.25 -23.87
CA PRO A 377 4.20 -39.97 -22.82
C PRO A 377 5.65 -39.50 -22.73
N ARG A 378 6.11 -39.28 -21.51
CA ARG A 378 7.52 -39.03 -21.23
C ARG A 378 8.31 -40.23 -21.74
N ARG A 379 9.17 -40.03 -22.74
CA ARG A 379 10.13 -41.06 -23.12
C ARG A 379 11.15 -41.13 -22.00
N GLU A 380 11.27 -42.28 -21.35
CA GLU A 380 12.50 -42.61 -20.61
C GLU A 380 13.65 -42.43 -21.61
N GLY A 381 14.58 -41.52 -21.29
CA GLY A 381 15.82 -41.41 -22.02
C GLY A 381 16.61 -42.72 -21.91
N PRO A 382 17.49 -43.02 -22.88
CA PRO A 382 18.37 -44.19 -22.82
C PRO A 382 19.28 -44.20 -21.59
#